data_AF-A0A959BW62-F1
#
_entry.id   AF-A0A959BW62-F1
#
_cell.length_a   1.000
_cell.length_b   1.000
_cell.length_c   1.000
_cell.angle_alpha   90.00
_cell.angle_beta   90.00
_cell.angle_gamma   90.00
#
_symmetry.space_group_name_H-M   'P 1'
#
loop_
_entity.id
_entity.type
_entity.pdbx_description
1 polymer ?
#
loop_
_entity_poly.entity_id
_entity_poly.type
_entity_poly.pdbx_seq_one_letter_code
_entity_poly.pdbx_strand_id
1 'polypeptide(L)'
;MAFGWYKNAEYTESGLRFSFNPGWVVKKYDAHRFFQGLAGAGLKGVDFIATDGRQVLLCEAKNYRRRQPWQKENPLDAILASPGDFAVEMAQKVQDTLRGIKVIGLYYHRKWLYRALQPLFLRLAPGGRDWRFWAHIYRLVQAPENIVFILWLETEQPQRQLTDGVETALRHYLRRRLGQLYVASDNKHPLHEVVHASLA
;
A
#
# COMPACT_ATOMS: atom_id res chain seq x y z
N MET A 1 19.60 13.15 3.80
CA MET A 1 18.67 12.12 4.32
C MET A 1 18.72 10.91 3.41
N ALA A 2 19.21 9.78 3.91
CA ALA A 2 19.35 8.56 3.14
C ALA A 2 17.97 7.90 2.98
N PHE A 3 17.48 7.82 1.74
CA PHE A 3 16.35 6.97 1.39
C PHE A 3 16.86 5.53 1.37
N GLY A 4 16.46 4.72 2.34
CA GLY A 4 16.80 3.30 2.39
C GLY A 4 16.16 2.56 1.22
N TRP A 5 17.00 2.05 0.32
CA TRP A 5 16.59 1.10 -0.72
C TRP A 5 16.80 -0.28 -0.16
N TYR A 6 15.73 -1.03 0.06
CA TYR A 6 15.85 -2.39 0.57
C TYR A 6 15.87 -3.37 -0.60
N LYS A 7 17.06 -3.91 -0.94
CA LYS A 7 17.20 -5.13 -1.74
C LYS A 7 17.20 -6.31 -0.75
N ASN A 8 16.23 -7.22 -0.84
CA ASN A 8 15.89 -8.25 0.17
C ASN A 8 15.28 -7.63 1.43
N ALA A 9 14.16 -6.93 1.24
CA ALA A 9 13.61 -6.04 2.23
C ALA A 9 12.82 -6.78 3.31
N GLU A 10 13.41 -6.91 4.49
CA GLU A 10 12.60 -6.89 5.69
C GLU A 10 12.13 -5.44 5.93
N TYR A 11 10.83 -5.23 5.96
CA TYR A 11 10.21 -3.94 6.23
C TYR A 11 9.34 -4.06 7.47
N THR A 12 9.46 -3.11 8.40
CA THR A 12 8.67 -3.12 9.65
C THR A 12 7.75 -1.92 9.70
N GLU A 13 6.45 -2.18 9.93
CA GLU A 13 5.42 -1.17 10.09
C GLU A 13 4.39 -1.59 11.13
N SER A 14 3.97 -0.68 12.01
CA SER A 14 3.04 -1.00 13.12
C SER A 14 3.47 -2.22 13.95
N GLY A 15 4.79 -2.48 14.01
CA GLY A 15 5.38 -3.66 14.65
C GLY A 15 5.05 -5.00 13.98
N LEU A 16 4.61 -4.99 12.72
CA LEU A 16 4.51 -6.13 11.81
C LEU A 16 5.74 -6.15 10.90
N ARG A 17 6.25 -7.33 10.59
CA ARG A 17 7.38 -7.52 9.67
C ARG A 17 6.87 -8.04 8.34
N PHE A 18 7.35 -7.44 7.26
CA PHE A 18 7.06 -7.77 5.87
C PHE A 18 8.35 -8.25 5.21
N SER A 19 8.32 -9.42 4.58
CA SER A 19 9.44 -9.91 3.77
C SER A 19 9.09 -9.92 2.29
N PHE A 20 9.98 -9.35 1.47
CA PHE A 20 9.82 -9.27 0.02
C PHE A 20 10.93 -10.02 -0.71
N ASN A 21 10.57 -10.69 -1.81
CA ASN A 21 11.53 -11.33 -2.69
C ASN A 21 12.53 -10.31 -3.28
N PRO A 22 13.71 -10.77 -3.75
CA PRO A 22 14.62 -9.93 -4.50
C PRO A 22 13.93 -9.29 -5.71
N GLY A 23 14.16 -7.99 -5.94
CA GLY A 23 13.57 -7.23 -7.06
C GLY A 23 12.45 -6.28 -6.67
N TRP A 24 11.83 -6.51 -5.50
CA TRP A 24 10.89 -5.56 -4.91
C TRP A 24 11.60 -4.30 -4.41
N VAL A 25 10.96 -3.16 -4.61
CA VAL A 25 11.34 -1.86 -4.07
C VAL A 25 10.19 -1.35 -3.21
N VAL A 26 10.47 -1.08 -1.93
CA VAL A 26 9.47 -0.70 -0.92
C VAL A 26 9.74 0.73 -0.45
N LYS A 27 8.67 1.52 -0.24
CA LYS A 27 8.75 2.87 0.34
C LYS A 27 7.59 3.17 1.27
N LYS A 28 7.93 3.72 2.44
CA LYS A 28 7.00 4.44 3.33
C LYS A 28 6.31 5.53 2.53
N TYR A 29 4.99 5.51 2.50
CA TYR A 29 4.21 6.46 1.71
C TYR A 29 4.01 7.77 2.47
N ASP A 30 3.59 7.66 3.72
CA ASP A 30 3.35 8.79 4.65
C ASP A 30 4.61 9.65 4.91
N ALA A 31 5.79 9.04 4.91
CA ALA A 31 7.06 9.71 5.17
C ALA A 31 7.59 10.55 3.99
N HIS A 32 6.96 10.45 2.81
CA HIS A 32 7.46 11.15 1.63
C HIS A 32 7.00 12.62 1.62
N ARG A 33 7.92 13.56 1.32
CA ARG A 33 7.65 15.02 1.34
C ARG A 33 6.43 15.48 0.53
N PHE A 34 6.14 14.84 -0.60
CA PHE A 34 4.96 15.17 -1.41
C PHE A 34 3.66 14.84 -0.65
N PHE A 35 3.67 13.79 0.15
CA PHE A 35 2.51 13.38 0.93
C PHE A 35 2.37 14.13 2.24
N GLN A 36 3.46 14.54 2.86
CA GLN A 36 3.38 15.45 4.02
C GLN A 36 2.68 16.77 3.66
N GLY A 37 2.94 17.32 2.46
CA GLY A 37 2.23 18.50 1.97
C GLY A 37 0.75 18.25 1.65
N LEU A 38 0.41 17.05 1.17
CA LEU A 38 -0.97 16.64 0.86
C LEU A 38 -1.79 16.23 2.09
N ALA A 39 -1.13 15.69 3.12
CA ALA A 39 -1.74 15.31 4.39
C ALA A 39 -2.30 16.54 5.13
N GLY A 40 -1.65 17.71 5.00
CA GLY A 40 -2.19 18.98 5.48
C GLY A 40 -3.50 19.41 4.81
N ALA A 41 -3.86 18.82 3.66
CA ALA A 41 -5.13 19.03 2.98
C ALA A 41 -6.17 17.93 3.29
N GLY A 42 -5.93 17.10 4.32
CA GLY A 42 -6.86 16.07 4.79
C GLY A 42 -6.77 14.72 4.07
N LEU A 43 -5.82 14.53 3.14
CA LEU A 43 -5.64 13.26 2.45
C LEU A 43 -4.94 12.24 3.35
N LYS A 44 -5.51 11.04 3.48
CA LYS A 44 -4.91 9.94 4.24
C LYS A 44 -4.40 8.87 3.28
N GLY A 45 -3.11 8.58 3.34
CA GLY A 45 -2.51 7.52 2.53
C GLY A 45 -2.57 6.15 3.19
N VAL A 46 -2.26 5.13 2.38
CA VAL A 46 -1.75 3.85 2.88
C VAL A 46 -0.41 4.03 3.60
N ASP A 47 -0.03 3.09 4.45
CA ASP A 47 1.24 3.16 5.20
C ASP A 47 2.46 3.10 4.27
N PHE A 48 2.47 2.17 3.31
CA PHE A 48 3.58 2.03 2.37
C PHE A 48 3.19 1.46 1.00
N ILE A 49 4.09 1.61 0.04
CA ILE A 49 3.95 1.12 -1.34
C ILE A 49 5.14 0.22 -1.68
N ALA A 50 4.88 -0.87 -2.40
CA ALA A 50 5.92 -1.72 -2.96
C ALA A 50 5.70 -1.97 -4.46
N THR A 51 6.78 -2.19 -5.22
CA THR A 51 6.70 -2.58 -6.63
C THR A 51 7.87 -3.46 -7.04
N ASP A 52 7.63 -4.43 -7.90
CA ASP A 52 8.63 -5.21 -8.63
C ASP A 52 8.89 -4.67 -10.05
N GLY A 53 8.22 -3.57 -10.42
CA GLY A 53 8.23 -2.98 -11.76
C GLY A 53 7.11 -3.44 -12.69
N ARG A 54 6.39 -4.52 -12.35
CA ARG A 54 5.21 -5.04 -13.07
C ARG A 54 3.90 -4.68 -12.39
N GLN A 55 3.88 -4.70 -11.06
CA GLN A 55 2.70 -4.36 -10.27
C GLN A 55 3.04 -3.44 -9.11
N VAL A 56 2.00 -2.86 -8.52
CA VAL A 56 2.08 -1.96 -7.36
C VAL A 56 1.25 -2.56 -6.24
N LEU A 57 1.89 -2.76 -5.10
CA LEU A 57 1.22 -3.08 -3.85
C LEU A 57 0.99 -1.79 -3.09
N LEU A 58 -0.26 -1.54 -2.74
CA LEU A 58 -0.68 -0.55 -1.77
C LEU A 58 -0.92 -1.30 -0.46
N CYS A 59 -0.19 -0.97 0.60
CA CYS A 59 -0.19 -1.76 1.82
C CYS A 59 -0.62 -0.92 3.02
N GLU A 60 -1.66 -1.38 3.71
CA GLU A 60 -2.12 -0.84 4.98
C GLU A 60 -2.04 -1.94 6.06
N ALA A 61 -1.47 -1.59 7.21
CA ALA A 61 -1.18 -2.51 8.29
C ALA A 61 -1.77 -2.00 9.61
N LYS A 62 -2.76 -2.73 10.13
CA LYS A 62 -3.38 -2.44 11.42
C LYS A 62 -3.08 -3.53 12.42
N ASN A 63 -2.53 -3.13 13.57
CA ASN A 63 -2.26 -4.04 14.67
C ASN A 63 -3.22 -3.76 15.83
N TYR A 64 -4.15 -4.68 16.06
CA TYR A 64 -5.16 -4.63 17.12
C TYR A 64 -4.85 -5.58 18.29
N ARG A 65 -3.66 -6.20 18.32
CA ARG A 65 -3.25 -6.99 19.48
C ARG A 65 -2.92 -6.06 20.64
N ARG A 66 -3.45 -6.33 21.83
CA ARG A 66 -3.06 -5.59 23.03
C ARG A 66 -1.61 -5.94 23.33
N ARG A 67 -0.76 -4.92 23.38
CA ARG A 67 0.67 -5.08 23.70
C ARG A 67 1.00 -4.60 25.10
N GLN A 68 0.09 -3.84 25.71
CA GLN A 68 0.31 -3.18 26.98
C GLN A 68 -0.88 -3.39 27.91
N PRO A 69 -0.65 -3.69 29.21
CA PRO A 69 -1.72 -3.98 30.17
C PRO A 69 -2.73 -2.84 30.39
N TRP A 70 -2.34 -1.60 30.06
CA TRP A 70 -3.19 -0.42 30.21
C TRP A 70 -4.13 -0.16 29.02
N GLN A 71 -4.01 -0.91 27.92
CA GLN A 71 -4.93 -0.81 26.78
C GLN A 71 -6.27 -1.49 27.13
N LYS A 72 -7.13 -0.77 27.86
CA LYS A 72 -8.43 -1.27 28.34
C LYS A 72 -9.47 -1.41 27.22
N GLU A 73 -9.48 -0.48 26.28
CA GLU A 73 -10.36 -0.52 25.10
C GLU A 73 -9.62 -1.18 23.93
N ASN A 74 -10.24 -2.16 23.28
CA ASN A 74 -9.71 -2.72 22.04
C ASN A 74 -10.33 -1.95 20.87
N PRO A 75 -9.55 -1.24 20.03
CA PRO A 75 -10.08 -0.59 18.83
C PRO A 75 -10.76 -1.57 17.87
N LEU A 76 -10.47 -2.87 18.01
CA LEU A 76 -11.17 -3.95 17.32
C LEU A 76 -12.68 -3.95 17.61
N ASP A 77 -13.11 -3.61 18.83
CA ASP A 77 -14.52 -3.63 19.23
C ASP A 77 -15.34 -2.62 18.41
N ALA A 78 -14.76 -1.44 18.16
CA ALA A 78 -15.37 -0.41 17.31
C ALA A 78 -15.48 -0.86 15.84
N ILE A 79 -14.49 -1.60 15.35
CA ILE A 79 -14.49 -2.12 13.97
C ILE A 79 -15.48 -3.27 13.83
N LEU A 80 -15.58 -4.14 14.84
CA LEU A 80 -16.57 -5.21 14.87
C LEU A 80 -18.00 -4.65 14.91
N ALA A 81 -18.21 -3.50 15.57
CA ALA A 81 -19.51 -2.83 15.59
C ALA A 81 -19.90 -2.26 14.21
N SER A 82 -18.94 -1.75 13.44
CA SER A 82 -19.19 -1.18 12.10
C SER A 82 -18.12 -1.57 11.06
N PRO A 83 -18.08 -2.84 10.59
CA PRO A 83 -17.10 -3.26 9.58
C PRO A 83 -17.22 -2.50 8.25
N GLY A 84 -18.43 -2.06 7.91
CA GLY A 84 -18.70 -1.27 6.71
C GLY A 84 -18.05 0.11 6.74
N ASP A 85 -18.14 0.82 7.87
CA ASP A 85 -17.52 2.14 8.03
C ASP A 85 -15.99 2.05 7.97
N PHE A 86 -15.42 1.01 8.59
CA PHE A 86 -14.01 0.71 8.48
C PHE A 86 -13.59 0.44 7.03
N ALA A 87 -14.36 -0.34 6.27
CA ALA A 87 -14.10 -0.59 4.85
C ALA A 87 -14.19 0.70 4.01
N VAL A 88 -15.11 1.61 4.32
CA VAL A 88 -15.20 2.94 3.67
C VAL A 88 -13.92 3.74 3.94
N GLU A 89 -13.45 3.78 5.18
CA GLU A 89 -12.21 4.49 5.53
C GLU A 89 -11.00 3.93 4.76
N MET A 90 -10.87 2.60 4.70
CA MET A 90 -9.79 1.95 3.96
C MET A 90 -9.90 2.17 2.46
N ALA A 91 -11.11 2.15 1.89
CA ALA A 91 -11.33 2.49 0.48
C ALA A 91 -10.94 3.95 0.18
N GLN A 92 -11.28 4.88 1.09
CA GLN A 92 -10.89 6.29 0.98
C GLN A 92 -9.36 6.43 0.97
N LYS A 93 -8.65 5.72 1.85
CA LYS A 93 -7.17 5.70 1.86
C LYS A 93 -6.59 5.27 0.51
N VAL A 94 -7.12 4.20 -0.08
CA VAL A 94 -6.68 3.74 -1.41
C VAL A 94 -6.92 4.83 -2.46
N GLN A 95 -8.10 5.46 -2.47
CA GLN A 95 -8.42 6.52 -3.43
C GLN A 95 -7.53 7.75 -3.28
N ASP A 96 -7.29 8.19 -2.05
CA ASP A 96 -6.40 9.29 -1.71
C ASP A 96 -4.96 8.96 -2.13
N THR A 97 -4.52 7.72 -1.92
CA THR A 97 -3.22 7.24 -2.36
C THR A 97 -3.07 7.32 -3.88
N LEU A 98 -4.03 6.80 -4.63
CA LEU A 98 -4.02 6.85 -6.10
C LEU A 98 -4.06 8.29 -6.62
N ARG A 99 -4.88 9.16 -6.01
CA ARG A 99 -4.93 10.58 -6.34
C ARG A 99 -3.58 11.25 -6.09
N GLY A 100 -2.96 10.94 -4.96
CA GLY A 100 -1.64 11.43 -4.58
C GLY A 100 -0.56 11.02 -5.59
N ILE A 101 -0.51 9.74 -5.97
CA ILE A 101 0.37 9.23 -7.02
C ILE A 101 0.14 9.98 -8.34
N LYS A 102 -1.12 10.21 -8.71
CA LYS A 102 -1.45 10.95 -9.94
C LYS A 102 -0.90 12.38 -9.90
N VAL A 103 -1.06 13.09 -8.79
CA VAL A 103 -0.51 14.45 -8.61
C VAL A 103 1.02 14.45 -8.75
N ILE A 104 1.71 13.50 -8.11
CA ILE A 104 3.18 13.36 -8.23
C ILE A 104 3.59 13.09 -9.68
N GLY A 105 2.92 12.16 -10.36
CA GLY A 105 3.20 11.82 -11.75
C GLY A 105 3.03 13.02 -12.68
N LEU A 106 1.92 13.77 -12.52
CA LEU A 106 1.66 15.00 -13.27
C LEU A 106 2.71 16.08 -12.99
N TYR A 107 3.14 16.24 -11.72
CA TYR A 107 4.20 17.16 -11.36
C TYR A 107 5.51 16.84 -12.12
N TYR A 108 5.90 15.57 -12.20
CA TYR A 108 7.08 15.17 -12.96
C TYR A 108 6.91 15.35 -14.48
N HIS A 109 5.72 15.03 -15.03
CA HIS A 109 5.43 15.20 -16.46
C HIS A 109 5.49 16.65 -16.93
N ARG A 110 5.29 17.64 -16.04
CA ARG A 110 5.47 19.06 -16.40
C ARG A 110 6.92 19.44 -16.71
N LYS A 111 7.91 18.64 -16.28
CA LYS A 111 9.32 18.91 -16.55
C LYS A 111 9.70 18.34 -17.92
N TRP A 112 10.08 19.22 -18.85
CA TRP A 112 10.42 18.83 -20.23
C TRP A 112 11.49 17.72 -20.30
N LEU A 113 12.54 17.83 -19.46
CA LEU A 113 13.64 16.87 -19.41
C LEU A 113 13.16 15.48 -18.96
N TYR A 114 12.17 15.44 -18.07
CA TYR A 114 11.56 14.19 -17.65
C TYR A 114 10.80 13.56 -18.82
N ARG A 115 10.00 14.33 -19.57
CA ARG A 115 9.26 13.82 -20.75
C ARG A 115 10.19 13.24 -21.80
N ALA A 116 11.29 13.92 -22.09
CA ALA A 116 12.26 13.49 -23.10
C ALA A 116 12.97 12.18 -22.70
N LEU A 117 13.28 12.02 -21.42
CA LEU A 117 14.08 10.89 -20.94
C LEU A 117 13.25 9.73 -20.33
N GLN A 118 11.94 9.94 -20.12
CA GLN A 118 11.01 8.94 -19.61
C GLN A 118 11.15 7.56 -20.30
N PRO A 119 11.15 7.43 -21.64
CA PRO A 119 11.25 6.12 -22.29
C PRO A 119 12.57 5.39 -21.99
N LEU A 120 13.67 6.12 -21.77
CA LEU A 120 14.96 5.53 -21.42
C LEU A 120 14.96 5.02 -19.98
N PHE A 121 14.37 5.78 -19.07
CA PHE A 121 14.40 5.43 -17.65
C PHE A 121 13.39 4.38 -17.24
N LEU A 122 12.25 4.28 -17.92
CA LEU A 122 11.26 3.21 -17.69
C LEU A 122 11.78 1.81 -18.07
N ARG A 123 12.88 1.73 -18.83
CA ARG A 123 13.59 0.47 -19.11
C ARG A 123 14.49 0.03 -17.96
N LEU A 124 14.78 0.91 -17.02
CA LEU A 124 15.60 0.60 -15.85
C LEU A 124 14.71 0.09 -14.72
N ALA A 125 15.30 -0.66 -13.78
CA ALA A 125 14.60 -1.07 -12.57
C ALA A 125 14.11 0.15 -11.77
N PRO A 126 12.96 0.06 -11.04
CA PRO A 126 12.38 1.16 -10.28
C PRO A 126 13.25 1.68 -9.11
N GLY A 127 14.39 1.05 -8.84
CA GLY A 127 15.31 1.39 -7.76
C GLY A 127 16.26 2.58 -8.04
N GLY A 128 16.94 3.03 -6.99
CA GLY A 128 18.11 3.92 -7.04
C GLY A 128 17.82 5.42 -6.93
N ARG A 129 16.79 5.96 -7.61
CA ARG A 129 16.41 7.39 -7.49
C ARG A 129 14.92 7.57 -7.24
N ASP A 130 14.58 8.52 -6.37
CA ASP A 130 13.21 8.69 -5.89
C ASP A 130 12.18 8.94 -7.02
N TRP A 131 12.51 9.83 -7.95
CA TRP A 131 11.64 10.12 -9.10
C TRP A 131 11.47 8.92 -10.06
N ARG A 132 12.44 7.99 -10.14
CA ARG A 132 12.29 6.78 -10.98
C ARG A 132 11.23 5.86 -10.42
N PHE A 133 11.27 5.64 -9.10
CA PHE A 133 10.24 4.90 -8.41
C PHE A 133 8.86 5.50 -8.69
N TRP A 134 8.68 6.81 -8.47
CA TRP A 134 7.38 7.46 -8.70
C TRP A 134 6.94 7.44 -10.17
N ALA A 135 7.87 7.50 -11.12
CA ALA A 135 7.58 7.33 -12.54
C ALA A 135 7.02 5.94 -12.86
N HIS A 136 7.64 4.89 -12.31
CA HIS A 136 7.16 3.52 -12.46
C HIS A 136 5.79 3.34 -11.81
N ILE A 137 5.63 3.77 -10.56
CA ILE A 137 4.35 3.68 -9.84
C ILE A 137 3.26 4.41 -10.63
N TYR A 138 3.50 5.65 -11.07
CA TYR A 138 2.53 6.43 -11.85
C TYR A 138 2.11 5.72 -13.14
N ARG A 139 3.04 5.08 -13.85
CA ARG A 139 2.74 4.29 -15.05
C ARG A 139 1.86 3.08 -14.72
N LEU A 140 2.24 2.33 -13.69
CA LEU A 140 1.55 1.09 -13.33
C LEU A 140 0.12 1.34 -12.87
N VAL A 141 -0.13 2.37 -12.06
CA VAL A 141 -1.47 2.68 -11.55
C VAL A 141 -2.45 3.23 -12.59
N GLN A 142 -2.02 3.42 -13.85
CA GLN A 142 -2.96 3.76 -14.94
C GLN A 142 -3.84 2.58 -15.33
N ALA A 143 -3.36 1.36 -15.08
CA ALA A 143 -4.04 0.11 -15.38
C ALA A 143 -4.44 -0.54 -14.04
N PRO A 144 -5.75 -0.59 -13.68
CA PRO A 144 -6.22 -1.15 -12.42
C PRO A 144 -5.68 -2.55 -12.15
N GLU A 145 -5.52 -3.39 -13.18
CA GLU A 145 -4.98 -4.75 -13.13
C GLU A 145 -3.58 -4.84 -12.51
N ASN A 146 -2.78 -3.78 -12.58
CA ASN A 146 -1.45 -3.72 -11.97
C ASN A 146 -1.48 -3.32 -10.50
N ILE A 147 -2.65 -3.02 -9.94
CA ILE A 147 -2.80 -2.49 -8.59
C ILE A 147 -3.37 -3.57 -7.69
N VAL A 148 -2.60 -3.89 -6.66
CA VAL A 148 -2.99 -4.82 -5.61
C VAL A 148 -3.08 -4.05 -4.31
N PHE A 149 -4.23 -4.11 -3.63
CA PHE A 149 -4.36 -3.59 -2.27
C PHE A 149 -4.23 -4.73 -1.27
N ILE A 150 -3.40 -4.52 -0.26
CA ILE A 150 -3.17 -5.44 0.85
C ILE A 150 -3.56 -4.73 2.14
N LEU A 151 -4.54 -5.28 2.83
CA LEU A 151 -4.94 -4.87 4.17
C LEU A 151 -4.60 -5.99 5.15
N TRP A 152 -3.65 -5.74 6.04
CA TRP A 152 -3.31 -6.66 7.12
C TRP A 152 -3.98 -6.20 8.42
N LEU A 153 -4.88 -7.03 8.94
CA LEU A 153 -5.55 -6.86 10.23
C LEU A 153 -4.99 -7.90 11.21
N GLU A 154 -4.03 -7.49 12.04
CA GLU A 154 -3.46 -8.38 13.06
C GLU A 154 -4.33 -8.30 14.33
N THR A 155 -4.97 -9.41 14.71
CA THR A 155 -5.88 -9.51 15.86
C THR A 155 -5.37 -10.55 16.88
N GLU A 156 -5.94 -10.59 18.09
CA GLU A 156 -5.55 -11.58 19.11
C GLU A 156 -6.06 -12.98 18.80
N GLN A 157 -7.24 -13.03 18.18
CA GLN A 157 -7.89 -14.26 17.72
C GLN A 157 -8.27 -14.09 16.25
N PRO A 158 -8.34 -15.19 15.47
CA PRO A 158 -8.81 -15.13 14.09
C PRO A 158 -10.24 -14.59 13.99
N GLN A 159 -10.41 -13.46 13.31
CA GLN A 159 -11.71 -12.81 13.12
C GLN A 159 -12.21 -12.99 11.68
N ARG A 160 -12.49 -14.23 11.26
CA ARG A 160 -12.89 -14.54 9.87
C ARG A 160 -14.11 -13.75 9.39
N GLN A 161 -15.13 -13.63 10.24
CA GLN A 161 -16.35 -12.88 9.88
C GLN A 161 -16.03 -11.40 9.62
N LEU A 162 -15.11 -10.82 10.39
CA LEU A 162 -14.66 -9.45 10.17
C LEU A 162 -13.88 -9.34 8.85
N THR A 163 -12.91 -10.21 8.61
CA THR A 163 -12.10 -10.17 7.39
C THR A 163 -12.97 -10.35 6.15
N ASP A 164 -13.91 -11.30 6.17
CA ASP A 164 -14.80 -11.58 5.05
C ASP A 164 -15.77 -10.40 4.80
N GLY A 165 -16.31 -9.82 5.87
CA GLY A 165 -17.18 -8.65 5.80
C GLY A 165 -16.46 -7.41 5.25
N VAL A 166 -15.26 -7.12 5.76
CA VAL A 166 -14.41 -6.02 5.29
C VAL A 166 -13.97 -6.25 3.85
N GLU A 167 -13.56 -7.47 3.50
CA GLU A 167 -13.17 -7.81 2.13
C GLU A 167 -14.34 -7.62 1.16
N THR A 168 -15.52 -8.13 1.50
CA THR A 168 -16.72 -7.99 0.67
C THR A 168 -17.06 -6.51 0.43
N ALA A 169 -17.04 -5.70 1.50
CA ALA A 169 -17.29 -4.27 1.41
C ALA A 169 -16.21 -3.55 0.58
N LEU A 170 -14.93 -3.88 0.78
CA LEU A 170 -13.83 -3.29 0.00
C LEU A 170 -13.90 -3.67 -1.48
N ARG A 171 -14.23 -4.93 -1.82
CA ARG A 171 -14.44 -5.35 -3.21
C ARG A 171 -15.57 -4.55 -3.86
N HIS A 172 -16.62 -4.24 -3.11
CA HIS A 172 -17.69 -3.37 -3.61
C HIS A 172 -17.18 -1.95 -3.90
N TYR A 173 -16.53 -1.30 -2.93
CA TYR A 173 -16.04 0.09 -3.08
C TYR A 173 -14.91 0.24 -4.11
N LEU A 174 -14.10 -0.80 -4.33
CA LEU A 174 -12.89 -0.73 -5.15
C LEU A 174 -12.98 -1.54 -6.46
N ARG A 175 -14.17 -2.06 -6.82
CA ARG A 175 -14.41 -2.99 -7.95
C ARG A 175 -13.78 -2.61 -9.29
N ARG A 176 -13.57 -1.31 -9.55
CA ARG A 176 -13.02 -0.80 -10.82
C ARG A 176 -11.70 -0.04 -10.65
N ARG A 177 -11.13 -0.09 -9.45
CA ARG A 177 -9.93 0.68 -9.08
C ARG A 177 -8.71 -0.21 -8.87
N LEU A 178 -8.92 -1.49 -8.60
CA LEU A 178 -7.87 -2.46 -8.30
C LEU A 178 -8.06 -3.72 -9.15
N GLY A 179 -6.97 -4.39 -9.45
CA GLY A 179 -6.95 -5.71 -10.07
C GLY A 179 -7.15 -6.79 -9.01
N GLN A 180 -6.50 -6.61 -7.86
CA GLN A 180 -6.52 -7.58 -6.77
C GLN A 180 -6.67 -6.89 -5.42
N LEU A 181 -7.29 -7.62 -4.49
CA LEU A 181 -7.50 -7.21 -3.10
C LEU A 181 -7.23 -8.42 -2.22
N TYR A 182 -6.42 -8.21 -1.19
CA TYR A 182 -6.14 -9.19 -0.15
C TYR A 182 -6.41 -8.57 1.21
N VAL A 183 -7.31 -9.18 1.98
CA VAL A 183 -7.51 -8.88 3.40
C VAL A 183 -6.98 -10.08 4.18
N ALA A 184 -5.94 -9.87 4.97
CA ALA A 184 -5.30 -10.94 5.72
C ALA A 184 -5.44 -10.70 7.23
N SER A 185 -5.63 -11.81 7.96
CA SER A 185 -5.51 -11.88 9.42
C SER A 185 -4.62 -13.06 9.82
N ASP A 186 -3.87 -12.88 10.90
CA ASP A 186 -3.01 -13.89 11.54
C ASP A 186 -1.84 -14.44 10.69
N ASN A 187 -1.18 -15.50 11.19
CA ASN A 187 0.10 -16.11 10.78
C ASN A 187 0.29 -16.41 9.27
N LYS A 188 -0.74 -16.25 8.43
CA LYS A 188 -0.58 -16.27 6.98
C LYS A 188 -0.17 -14.89 6.49
N HIS A 189 1.14 -14.74 6.34
CA HIS A 189 1.74 -13.51 5.85
C HIS A 189 1.14 -13.12 4.47
N PRO A 190 0.48 -11.96 4.31
CA PRO A 190 -0.26 -11.60 3.10
C PRO A 190 0.60 -11.59 1.84
N LEU A 191 1.89 -11.25 1.99
CA LEU A 191 2.84 -11.27 0.87
C LEU A 191 3.18 -12.67 0.35
N HIS A 192 2.95 -13.76 1.09
CA HIS A 192 3.29 -15.09 0.59
C HIS A 192 2.43 -15.46 -0.64
N GLU A 193 1.14 -15.11 -0.63
CA GLU A 193 0.25 -15.41 -1.77
C GLU A 193 0.48 -14.45 -2.96
N VAL A 194 0.73 -13.17 -2.68
CA VAL A 194 0.92 -12.14 -3.72
C VAL A 194 2.26 -12.29 -4.44
N VAL A 195 3.31 -12.69 -3.72
CA VAL A 195 4.67 -12.80 -4.27
C VAL A 195 4.86 -14.09 -5.07
N HIS A 196 4.15 -15.19 -4.74
CA HIS A 196 4.22 -16.44 -5.52
C HIS A 196 3.36 -16.41 -6.79
N ALA A 197 2.22 -15.72 -6.79
CA ALA A 197 1.38 -15.57 -7.98
C ALA A 197 2.05 -14.76 -9.12
N SER A 198 3.10 -14.00 -8.80
CA SER A 198 3.84 -13.16 -9.77
C SER A 198 4.94 -13.92 -10.53
N LEU A 199 5.18 -15.20 -10.17
CA LEU A 199 6.21 -16.08 -10.75
C LEU A 199 5.65 -17.19 -11.66
N ALA A 200 4.32 -17.27 -11.82
CA ALA A 200 3.64 -18.15 -12.78
C ALA A 200 3.25 -17.36 -14.04
#